data_AF-A0A645BLP5-F1
#
_entry.id   AF-A0A645BLP5-F1
#
_cell.length_a   1.000
_cell.length_b   1.000
_cell.length_c   1.000
_cell.angle_alpha   90.00
_cell.angle_beta   90.00
_cell.angle_gamma   90.00
#
_symmetry.space_group_name_H-M   'P 1'
#
loop_
_entity.id
_entity.type
_entity.pdbx_description
1 polymer ?
#
loop_
_entity_poly.entity_id
_entity_poly.type
_entity_poly.pdbx_seq_one_letter_code
_entity_poly.pdbx_strand_id
1 'polypeptide(L)'
;MKRRMFSLAALLLLVLSISVQAAQLRAVSNRPTLSFSGTTASCYVNCKGTSTSDDLYATLTLYQGSTYVDSWSGSGTGSVFVSGQCAVKSGKSYTLTLSYSVNGAAKPSVSVSNTCP
;
A
#
# COMPACT_ATOMS: atom_id res chain seq x y z
N MET A 1 -27.61 -50.49 -3.63
CA MET A 1 -28.08 -49.18 -3.10
C MET A 1 -27.74 -49.08 -1.61
N LYS A 2 -27.47 -47.85 -1.13
CA LYS A 2 -27.60 -47.43 0.28
C LYS A 2 -26.47 -47.65 1.30
N ARG A 3 -25.19 -47.90 0.98
CA ARG A 3 -24.14 -47.78 2.03
C ARG A 3 -22.83 -47.11 1.65
N ARG A 4 -22.43 -47.10 0.37
CA ARG A 4 -21.21 -46.38 -0.07
C ARG A 4 -21.45 -44.95 -0.54
N MET A 5 -22.71 -44.55 -0.70
CA MET A 5 -23.08 -43.18 -1.10
C MET A 5 -22.97 -42.16 0.04
N PHE A 6 -22.75 -42.62 1.28
CA PHE A 6 -22.67 -41.73 2.44
C PHE A 6 -21.27 -41.22 2.74
N SER A 7 -20.23 -41.79 2.15
CA SER A 7 -18.85 -41.35 2.39
C SER A 7 -18.39 -40.21 1.48
N LEU A 8 -19.06 -40.01 0.34
CA LEU A 8 -18.72 -38.90 -0.57
C LEU A 8 -19.46 -37.59 -0.22
N ALA A 9 -20.54 -37.67 0.56
CA ALA A 9 -21.29 -36.50 1.01
C ALA A 9 -20.58 -35.74 2.15
N ALA A 10 -19.62 -36.36 2.84
CA ALA A 10 -18.86 -35.74 3.92
C ALA A 10 -17.71 -34.83 3.44
N LEU A 11 -17.29 -34.95 2.18
CA LEU A 11 -16.20 -34.14 1.62
C LEU A 11 -16.69 -32.79 1.06
N LEU A 12 -18.01 -32.60 0.90
CA LEU A 12 -18.59 -31.43 0.24
C LEU A 12 -18.90 -30.26 1.20
N LEU A 13 -18.64 -30.40 2.50
CA LEU A 13 -19.03 -29.42 3.53
C LEU A 13 -17.91 -28.47 3.98
N LEU A 14 -16.70 -28.56 3.40
CA LEU A 14 -15.55 -27.77 3.85
C LEU A 14 -15.15 -26.60 2.94
N VAL A 15 -16.07 -26.09 2.11
CA VAL A 15 -15.81 -24.90 1.28
C VAL A 15 -16.71 -23.71 1.68
N LEU A 16 -17.34 -23.79 2.85
CA LEU A 16 -18.02 -22.65 3.42
C LEU A 16 -17.05 -21.74 4.17
N SER A 17 -16.98 -20.50 3.68
CA SER A 17 -16.71 -19.28 4.45
C SER A 17 -15.26 -18.81 4.52
N ILE A 18 -14.79 -18.20 3.43
CA ILE A 18 -14.05 -16.94 3.57
C ILE A 18 -14.50 -15.98 2.48
N SER A 19 -15.75 -15.52 2.59
CA SER A 19 -16.09 -14.20 2.05
C SER A 19 -15.30 -13.19 2.87
N VAL A 20 -14.10 -12.84 2.40
CA VAL A 20 -13.39 -11.66 2.90
C VAL A 20 -14.26 -10.46 2.51
N GLN A 21 -15.17 -10.04 3.40
CA GLN A 21 -15.87 -8.78 3.22
C GLN A 21 -14.82 -7.68 3.35
N ALA A 22 -14.28 -7.25 2.20
CA ALA A 22 -13.62 -5.98 2.09
C ALA A 22 -14.70 -4.90 2.26
N ALA A 23 -15.06 -4.64 3.53
CA ALA A 23 -15.81 -3.46 3.90
C ALA A 23 -14.97 -2.27 3.44
N GLN A 24 -15.29 -1.75 2.26
CA GLN A 24 -14.77 -0.48 1.78
C GLN A 24 -15.41 0.61 2.64
N LEU A 25 -14.95 0.71 3.90
CA LEU A 25 -15.02 1.94 4.66
C LEU A 25 -14.43 2.99 3.70
N ARG A 26 -15.20 4.03 3.37
CA ARG A 26 -14.79 5.11 2.45
C ARG A 26 -13.47 5.68 2.95
N ALA A 27 -12.38 5.09 2.50
CA ALA A 27 -11.07 5.32 3.04
C ALA A 27 -10.60 6.64 2.47
N VAL A 28 -10.13 7.52 3.33
CA VAL A 28 -9.22 8.59 2.93
C VAL A 28 -8.15 7.93 2.06
N SER A 29 -8.19 8.23 0.76
CA SER A 29 -7.32 7.56 -0.22
C SER A 29 -5.95 8.20 -0.16
N ASN A 30 -5.13 7.76 0.80
CA ASN A 30 -3.74 8.15 0.94
C ASN A 30 -2.95 7.50 -0.21
N ARG A 31 -2.76 8.23 -1.31
CA ARG A 31 -2.06 7.76 -2.51
C ARG A 31 -0.74 8.52 -2.69
N PRO A 32 0.40 7.82 -2.78
CA PRO A 32 1.68 8.46 -3.04
C PRO A 32 1.76 8.98 -4.48
N THR A 33 2.61 9.98 -4.70
CA THR A 33 2.92 10.55 -6.01
C THR A 33 4.38 10.32 -6.36
N LEU A 34 4.62 9.83 -7.57
CA LEU A 34 5.94 9.64 -8.17
C LEU A 34 6.01 10.39 -9.50
N SER A 35 6.89 11.38 -9.59
CA SER A 35 7.16 12.14 -10.81
C SER A 35 8.66 12.23 -11.08
N PHE A 36 9.01 12.62 -12.30
CA PHE A 36 10.41 12.75 -12.73
C PHE A 36 10.66 14.13 -13.33
N SER A 37 11.80 14.71 -13.01
CA SER A 37 12.36 15.90 -13.67
C SER A 37 13.77 15.55 -14.14
N GLY A 38 13.93 15.33 -15.44
CA GLY A 38 15.12 14.67 -15.98
C GLY A 38 15.34 13.32 -15.29
N THR A 39 16.52 13.12 -14.74
CA THR A 39 16.92 11.92 -13.97
C THR A 39 16.72 12.07 -12.45
N THR A 40 15.86 12.99 -12.01
CA THR A 40 15.53 13.16 -10.59
C THR A 40 14.10 12.70 -10.34
N ALA A 41 13.93 11.70 -9.47
CA ALA A 41 12.62 11.28 -8.99
C ALA A 41 12.17 12.20 -7.85
N SER A 42 10.92 12.64 -7.89
CA SER A 42 10.25 13.32 -6.78
C SER A 42 9.14 12.42 -6.24
N CYS A 43 9.25 12.10 -4.95
CA CYS A 43 8.35 11.21 -4.25
C CYS A 43 7.69 11.98 -3.12
N TYR A 44 6.35 11.95 -3.03
CA TYR A 44 5.67 12.57 -1.90
C TYR A 44 4.29 11.97 -1.63
N VAL A 45 3.79 12.21 -0.42
CA VAL A 45 2.42 11.91 -0.01
C VAL A 45 1.98 12.90 1.05
N ASN A 46 0.70 13.29 1.00
CA ASN A 46 0.01 13.92 2.12
C ASN A 46 -0.97 12.89 2.70
N CYS A 47 -0.57 12.21 3.77
CA CYS A 47 -1.43 11.26 4.46
C CYS A 47 -2.35 12.01 5.42
N LYS A 48 -3.64 11.74 5.35
CA LYS A 48 -4.64 12.30 6.26
C LYS A 48 -5.28 11.18 7.07
N GLY A 49 -5.49 11.47 8.35
CA GLY A 49 -6.30 10.67 9.25
C GLY A 49 -7.78 10.91 8.98
N THR A 50 -8.63 10.18 9.68
CA THR A 50 -10.08 10.41 9.69
C THR A 50 -10.47 11.49 10.68
N SER A 51 -9.69 11.63 11.76
CA SER A 51 -9.80 12.66 12.79
C SER A 51 -8.54 13.53 12.81
N THR A 52 -8.68 14.77 13.28
CA THR A 52 -7.54 15.67 13.55
C THR A 52 -6.68 15.21 14.73
N SER A 53 -7.17 14.25 15.52
CA SER A 53 -6.46 13.63 16.64
C SER A 53 -5.78 12.31 16.29
N ASP A 54 -5.91 11.81 15.06
CA ASP A 54 -5.35 10.53 14.66
C ASP A 54 -3.82 10.63 14.55
N ASP A 55 -3.08 9.78 15.26
CA ASP A 55 -1.64 9.69 15.11
C ASP A 55 -1.29 8.90 13.86
N LEU A 56 -0.47 9.50 12.99
CA LEU A 56 -0.07 8.95 11.71
C LEU A 56 1.43 8.71 11.69
N TYR A 57 1.83 7.59 11.09
CA TYR A 57 3.18 7.34 10.66
C TYR A 57 3.14 6.86 9.21
N ALA A 58 4.00 7.39 8.37
CA ALA A 58 4.05 7.06 6.95
C ALA A 58 5.51 6.89 6.50
N THR A 59 5.74 5.89 5.66
CA THR A 59 7.00 5.63 4.98
C THR A 59 6.75 5.48 3.50
N LEU A 60 7.47 6.26 2.71
CA LEU A 60 7.62 6.08 1.28
C LEU A 60 8.89 5.25 1.02
N THR A 61 8.79 4.23 0.17
CA THR A 61 9.94 3.46 -0.29
C THR A 61 9.91 3.34 -1.80
N LEU A 62 10.99 3.75 -2.45
CA LEU A 62 11.15 3.68 -3.88
C LEU A 62 11.93 2.42 -4.27
N TYR A 63 11.42 1.70 -5.26
CA TYR A 63 12.03 0.50 -5.81
C TYR A 63 12.22 0.62 -7.33
N GLN A 64 13.25 -0.05 -7.85
CA GLN A 64 13.39 -0.39 -9.25
C GLN A 64 13.27 -1.92 -9.39
N GLY A 65 12.12 -2.41 -9.84
CA GLY A 65 11.81 -3.84 -9.74
C GLY A 65 11.80 -4.28 -8.27
N SER A 66 12.64 -5.26 -7.90
CA SER A 66 12.84 -5.69 -6.51
C SER A 66 13.97 -4.96 -5.78
N THR A 67 14.71 -4.08 -6.47
CA THR A 67 15.87 -3.39 -5.90
C THR A 67 15.43 -2.16 -5.15
N TYR A 68 15.82 -2.04 -3.88
CA TYR A 68 15.64 -0.84 -3.06
C TYR A 68 16.42 0.34 -3.67
N VAL A 69 15.80 1.50 -3.73
CA VAL A 69 16.43 2.75 -4.20
C VAL A 69 16.59 3.74 -3.05
N ASP A 70 15.49 4.13 -2.41
CA ASP A 70 15.52 5.11 -1.30
C ASP A 70 14.23 5.05 -0.46
N SER A 71 14.21 5.70 0.70
CA SER A 71 13.06 5.77 1.58
C SER A 71 13.00 7.04 2.42
N TRP A 72 11.78 7.53 2.67
CA TRP A 72 11.51 8.71 3.48
C TRP A 72 10.34 8.41 4.40
N SER A 73 10.45 8.81 5.67
CA SER A 73 9.38 8.61 6.64
C SER A 73 9.06 9.88 7.42
N GLY A 74 7.89 9.90 8.03
CA GLY A 74 7.45 10.97 8.91
C GLY A 74 6.26 10.55 9.75
N SER A 75 6.02 11.32 10.80
CA SER A 75 4.84 11.20 11.66
C SER A 75 4.17 12.55 11.87
N GLY A 76 2.91 12.51 12.27
CA GLY A 76 2.12 13.69 12.59
C GLY A 76 0.75 13.31 13.12
N THR A 77 0.02 14.29 13.66
CA THR A 77 -1.33 14.10 14.18
C THR A 77 -2.33 14.77 13.25
N GLY A 78 -3.39 14.07 12.87
CA GLY A 78 -4.39 14.47 11.88
C GLY A 78 -3.90 14.41 10.42
N SER A 79 -2.66 14.82 10.15
CA SER A 79 -2.03 14.69 8.84
C SER A 79 -0.50 14.60 8.93
N VAL A 80 0.12 14.00 7.93
CA VAL A 80 1.57 13.99 7.76
C VAL A 80 1.94 14.14 6.28
N PHE A 81 2.86 15.06 5.99
CA PHE A 81 3.45 15.21 4.66
C PHE A 81 4.84 14.59 4.67
N VAL A 82 5.06 13.64 3.76
CA VAL A 82 6.37 12.99 3.57
C VAL A 82 6.78 13.24 2.12
N SER A 83 8.03 13.67 1.93
CA SER A 83 8.57 13.92 0.60
C SER A 83 10.08 13.67 0.57
N GLY A 84 10.56 13.30 -0.61
CA GLY A 84 11.98 13.17 -0.88
C GLY A 84 12.28 13.13 -2.37
N GLN A 85 13.55 13.33 -2.69
CA GLN A 85 14.05 13.28 -4.05
C GLN A 85 15.29 12.40 -4.10
N CYS A 86 15.46 11.67 -5.20
CA CYS A 86 16.66 10.89 -5.43
C CYS A 86 17.01 10.84 -6.92
N ALA A 87 18.28 10.60 -7.22
CA ALA A 87 18.73 10.36 -8.59
C ALA A 87 18.24 9.00 -9.10
N VAL A 88 17.82 8.95 -10.35
CA VAL A 88 17.31 7.76 -11.05
C VAL A 88 17.92 7.66 -12.45
N LYS A 89 17.57 6.60 -13.19
CA LYS A 89 18.08 6.32 -14.53
C LYS A 89 16.95 6.45 -15.55
N SER A 90 17.20 7.17 -16.64
CA SER A 90 16.30 7.28 -17.79
C SER A 90 15.97 5.89 -18.38
N GLY A 91 14.74 5.73 -18.85
CA GLY A 91 14.22 4.48 -19.43
C GLY A 91 13.99 3.35 -18.41
N LYS A 92 14.08 3.62 -17.11
CA LYS A 92 13.79 2.65 -16.05
C LYS A 92 12.45 2.93 -15.38
N SER A 93 11.72 1.86 -15.06
CA SER A 93 10.48 1.91 -14.29
C SER A 93 10.76 1.81 -12.80
N TYR A 94 10.08 2.66 -12.04
CA TYR A 94 10.17 2.72 -10.60
C TYR A 94 8.80 2.55 -9.97
N THR A 95 8.76 1.95 -8.78
CA THR A 95 7.55 1.76 -7.98
C THR A 95 7.76 2.44 -6.64
N LEU A 96 6.89 3.40 -6.32
CA LEU A 96 6.83 4.06 -5.03
C LEU A 96 5.74 3.42 -4.19
N THR A 97 6.13 2.83 -3.06
CA THR A 97 5.22 2.17 -2.12
C THR A 97 5.09 3.03 -0.86
N LEU A 98 3.85 3.29 -0.46
CA LEU A 98 3.47 3.87 0.81
C LEU A 98 3.10 2.76 1.80
N SER A 99 3.77 2.73 2.94
CA SER A 99 3.35 1.99 4.13
C SER A 99 3.01 2.98 5.24
N TYR A 100 1.87 2.82 5.90
CA TYR A 100 1.41 3.77 6.90
C TYR A 100 0.57 3.12 7.98
N SER A 101 0.49 3.78 9.13
CA SER A 101 -0.33 3.38 10.26
C SER A 101 -1.15 4.55 10.78
N VAL A 102 -2.30 4.24 11.38
CA VAL A 102 -3.18 5.18 12.07
C VAL A 102 -3.37 4.69 13.50
N ASN A 103 -3.06 5.51 14.51
CA ASN A 103 -3.09 5.17 15.93
C ASN A 103 -2.37 3.84 16.23
N GLY A 104 -1.19 3.65 15.62
CA GLY A 104 -0.39 2.42 15.74
C GLY A 104 -0.89 1.22 14.92
N ALA A 105 -2.07 1.26 14.31
CA ALA A 105 -2.60 0.19 13.48
C ALA A 105 -2.15 0.34 12.01
N ALA A 106 -1.38 -0.63 11.52
CA ALA A 106 -0.93 -0.68 10.13
C ALA A 106 -2.11 -0.75 9.14
N LYS A 107 -1.98 -0.05 8.02
CA LYS A 107 -2.94 -0.04 6.92
C LYS A 107 -2.37 -0.75 5.69
N PRO A 108 -3.22 -1.20 4.76
CA PRO A 108 -2.76 -1.79 3.50
C PRO A 108 -1.85 -0.81 2.75
N SER A 109 -0.70 -1.30 2.29
CA SER A 109 0.23 -0.50 1.50
C SER A 109 -0.37 -0.11 0.16
N VAL A 110 -0.03 1.10 -0.31
CA VAL A 110 -0.50 1.65 -1.59
C VAL A 110 0.71 1.93 -2.47
N SER A 111 0.68 1.51 -3.74
CA SER A 111 1.81 1.71 -4.65
C SER A 111 1.40 2.43 -5.93
N VAL A 112 2.35 3.18 -6.50
CA VAL A 112 2.26 3.75 -7.85
C VAL A 112 3.54 3.45 -8.61
N SER A 113 3.43 3.22 -9.91
CA SER A 113 4.59 2.95 -10.77
C SER A 113 4.62 3.96 -11.91
N ASN A 114 5.83 4.40 -12.27
CA ASN A 114 6.06 5.31 -13.38
C ASN A 114 7.45 5.05 -13.99
N THR A 115 7.63 5.42 -15.25
CA THR A 115 8.90 5.25 -15.97
C THR A 115 9.59 6.59 -16.13
N CYS A 116 10.87 6.66 -15.77
CA CYS A 116 11.68 7.84 -15.98
C CYS A 116 11.82 8.08 -17.49
N PRO A 117 11.51 9.30 -18.00
CA PRO A 117 11.67 9.66 -19.40
C PRO A 117 13.08 9.39 -19.93
#